data_AF-A0A2V9WIK5-F1
#
_entry.id   AF-A0A2V9WIK5-F1
#
_cell.length_a   1.000
_cell.length_b   1.000
_cell.length_c   1.000
_cell.angle_alpha   90.00
_cell.angle_beta   90.00
_cell.angle_gamma   90.00
#
_symmetry.space_group_name_H-M   'P 1'
#
loop_
_entity.id
_entity.type
_entity.pdbx_description
1 polymer ?
#
loop_
_entity_poly.entity_id
_entity_poly.type
_entity_poly.pdbx_seq_one_letter_code
_entity_poly.pdbx_strand_id
1 'polypeptide(L)'
;MPNRPFVLRQSGKHVLCEKPMATLVEDCGRMVAACQANGVRLMIAYRKYFEPGSVALKELVTRGKLGRLSTFFRATPRSLIPAKPRPGN
;
A
#
# COMPACT_ATOMS: atom_id res chain seq x y z
N MET A 1 5.20 -19.18 13.54
CA MET A 1 3.75 -19.52 13.61
C MET A 1 3.30 -19.99 12.23
N PRO A 2 3.37 -21.29 11.90
CA PRO A 2 2.95 -21.75 10.58
C PRO A 2 1.43 -21.96 10.53
N ASN A 3 0.81 -21.50 9.44
CA ASN A 3 -0.51 -21.88 8.92
C ASN A 3 -1.77 -21.69 9.78
N ARG A 4 -2.06 -20.44 10.21
CA ARG A 4 -3.48 -20.06 10.39
C ARG A 4 -4.00 -19.50 9.06
N PRO A 5 -4.92 -20.20 8.37
CA PRO A 5 -5.51 -19.65 7.15
C PRO A 5 -6.23 -18.34 7.49
N PHE A 6 -6.13 -17.35 6.61
CA PHE A 6 -6.97 -16.17 6.70
C PHE A 6 -8.44 -16.60 6.58
N VAL A 7 -9.23 -16.31 7.63
CA VAL A 7 -10.67 -16.57 7.66
C VAL A 7 -11.38 -15.25 7.86
N LEU A 8 -12.10 -14.80 6.83
CA LEU A 8 -13.02 -13.68 6.97
C LEU A 8 -14.35 -14.20 7.50
N ARG A 9 -14.75 -13.73 8.69
CA ARG A 9 -16.09 -14.05 9.23
C ARG A 9 -17.14 -13.25 8.48
N GLN A 10 -18.23 -13.92 8.08
CA GLN A 10 -19.42 -13.32 7.46
C GLN A 10 -19.98 -12.23 8.38
N SER A 11 -19.56 -11.01 8.13
CA SER A 11 -19.97 -9.83 8.90
C SER A 11 -20.46 -8.71 8.00
N GLY A 12 -20.42 -8.90 6.67
CA GLY A 12 -20.74 -7.87 5.66
C GLY A 12 -19.80 -6.66 5.68
N LYS A 13 -18.78 -6.65 6.54
CA LYS A 13 -17.86 -5.52 6.71
C LYS A 13 -16.77 -5.56 5.65
N HIS A 14 -16.52 -4.42 5.02
CA HIS A 14 -15.34 -4.21 4.18
C HIS A 14 -14.06 -4.28 5.02
N VAL A 15 -12.97 -4.71 4.38
CA VAL A 15 -11.68 -4.93 5.02
C VAL A 15 -10.68 -3.87 4.55
N LEU A 16 -10.04 -3.20 5.50
CA LEU A 16 -8.84 -2.39 5.28
C LEU A 16 -7.65 -3.06 5.98
N CYS A 17 -6.63 -3.45 5.22
CA CYS A 17 -5.45 -4.16 5.72
C CYS A 17 -4.20 -3.27 5.64
N GLU A 18 -3.43 -3.16 6.72
CA GLU A 18 -2.13 -2.47 6.71
C GLU A 18 -1.14 -3.17 5.77
N LYS A 19 -0.14 -2.42 5.27
CA LYS A 19 0.91 -2.99 4.40
C LYS A 19 2.05 -3.59 5.25
N PRO A 20 2.64 -4.73 4.85
CA PRO A 20 2.27 -5.55 3.69
C PRO A 20 1.00 -6.40 3.93
N MET A 21 0.25 -6.67 2.84
CA MET A 21 -1.01 -7.42 2.88
C MET A 21 -0.89 -8.79 3.56
N ALA A 22 0.15 -9.54 3.21
CA ALA A 22 0.56 -10.78 3.85
C ALA A 22 2.06 -11.02 3.60
N THR A 23 2.64 -12.03 4.25
CA THR A 23 4.03 -12.46 4.07
C THR A 23 4.23 -13.38 2.87
N LEU A 24 3.17 -14.02 2.39
CA LEU A 24 3.17 -14.97 1.28
C LEU A 24 2.12 -14.57 0.23
N VAL A 25 2.40 -14.84 -1.04
CA VAL A 25 1.49 -14.49 -2.15
C VAL A 25 0.21 -15.32 -2.08
N GLU A 26 0.32 -16.59 -1.67
CA GLU A 26 -0.78 -17.51 -1.49
C GLU A 26 -1.78 -17.00 -0.44
N ASP A 27 -1.28 -16.40 0.63
CA ASP A 27 -2.12 -15.77 1.66
C ASP A 27 -2.86 -14.54 1.13
N CYS A 28 -2.20 -13.73 0.30
CA CYS A 28 -2.88 -12.63 -0.38
C CYS A 28 -4.05 -13.15 -1.24
N GLY A 29 -3.85 -14.25 -1.97
CA GLY A 29 -4.90 -14.91 -2.75
C GLY A 29 -6.06 -15.39 -1.89
N ARG A 30 -5.78 -16.04 -0.75
CA ARG A 30 -6.81 -16.46 0.23
C ARG A 30 -7.63 -15.29 0.74
N MET A 31 -6.99 -14.16 1.03
CA MET A 31 -7.67 -12.94 1.49
C MET A 31 -8.63 -12.37 0.43
N VAL A 32 -8.19 -12.30 -0.83
CA VAL A 32 -9.02 -11.84 -1.95
C VAL A 32 -10.22 -12.75 -2.14
N ALA A 33 -10.00 -14.07 -2.20
CA ALA A 33 -11.07 -15.05 -2.39
C ALA A 33 -12.11 -15.00 -1.27
N ALA A 34 -11.67 -14.90 -0.02
CA ALA A 34 -12.56 -14.79 1.12
C ALA A 34 -13.39 -13.50 1.08
N CYS A 35 -12.81 -12.36 0.69
CA CYS A 35 -13.55 -11.10 0.56
C CYS A 35 -14.57 -11.14 -0.59
N GLN A 36 -14.19 -11.72 -1.73
CA GLN A 36 -15.07 -11.92 -2.89
C GLN A 36 -16.26 -12.82 -2.54
N ALA A 37 -16.01 -13.96 -1.89
CA ALA A 37 -17.07 -14.89 -1.47
C ALA A 37 -18.06 -14.26 -0.47
N ASN A 38 -17.62 -13.27 0.29
CA ASN A 38 -18.47 -12.51 1.22
C ASN A 38 -19.10 -11.26 0.58
N GLY A 39 -18.83 -10.96 -0.69
CA GLY A 39 -19.33 -9.75 -1.36
C GLY A 39 -18.80 -8.44 -0.77
N VAL A 40 -17.65 -8.46 -0.08
CA VAL A 40 -17.07 -7.28 0.57
C VAL A 40 -15.83 -6.77 -0.14
N ARG A 41 -15.57 -5.47 -0.03
CA ARG A 41 -14.34 -4.86 -0.55
C ARG A 41 -13.16 -5.16 0.35
N LEU A 42 -12.01 -5.41 -0.28
CA LEU A 42 -10.71 -5.49 0.36
C LEU A 42 -9.84 -4.34 -0.15
N MET A 43 -9.32 -3.54 0.77
CA MET A 43 -8.39 -2.45 0.49
C MET A 43 -7.10 -2.65 1.29
N ILE A 44 -5.97 -2.32 0.66
CA ILE A 44 -4.68 -2.22 1.35
C ILE A 44 -4.43 -0.75 1.67
N ALA A 45 -4.01 -0.46 2.91
CA ALA A 45 -3.73 0.88 3.42
C ALA A 45 -2.44 1.46 2.80
N TYR A 46 -2.46 1.64 1.48
CA TYR A 46 -1.34 2.16 0.71
C TYR A 46 -1.52 3.66 0.45
N ARG A 47 -1.22 4.47 1.47
CA ARG A 47 -1.39 5.94 1.41
C ARG A 47 -0.67 6.62 0.26
N LYS A 48 0.39 5.99 -0.27
CA LYS A 48 1.24 6.55 -1.32
C LYS A 48 0.46 6.93 -2.58
N TYR A 49 -0.66 6.25 -2.87
CA TYR A 49 -1.52 6.61 -4.01
C TYR A 49 -2.16 7.99 -3.89
N PHE A 50 -2.27 8.54 -2.68
CA PHE A 50 -2.90 9.82 -2.39
C PHE A 50 -1.88 10.92 -2.05
N GLU A 51 -0.58 10.61 -2.03
CA GLU A 51 0.45 11.64 -1.87
C GLU A 51 0.44 12.57 -3.10
N PRO A 52 0.50 13.91 -2.93
CA PRO A 52 0.36 14.86 -4.04
C PRO A 52 1.30 14.58 -5.22
N GLY A 53 2.55 14.18 -4.94
CA GLY A 53 3.52 13.82 -5.97
C GLY A 53 3.11 12.59 -6.79
N SER A 54 2.49 11.58 -6.17
CA SER A 54 1.99 10.39 -6.87
C SER A 54 0.79 10.73 -7.76
N VAL A 55 -0.12 11.58 -7.28
CA VAL A 55 -1.29 12.03 -8.05
C VAL A 55 -0.83 12.83 -9.26
N ALA A 56 0.04 13.82 -9.08
CA ALA A 56 0.59 14.63 -10.17
C ALA A 56 1.37 13.77 -11.20
N LEU A 57 2.18 12.83 -10.73
CA LEU A 57 2.90 11.91 -11.62
C LEU A 57 1.93 11.06 -12.46
N LYS A 58 0.87 10.53 -11.84
CA LYS A 58 -0.17 9.77 -12.55
C LYS A 58 -0.83 10.60 -13.65
N GLU A 59 -1.13 11.87 -13.39
CA GLU A 59 -1.71 12.78 -14.39
C GLU A 59 -0.75 13.02 -15.57
N LEU A 60 0.52 13.29 -15.30
CA LEU A 60 1.54 13.52 -16.32
C LEU A 60 1.73 12.30 -17.23
N VAL A 61 1.78 11.10 -16.63
CA VAL A 61 1.87 9.83 -17.36
C VAL A 61 0.62 9.60 -18.21
N THR A 62 -0.57 9.76 -17.63
CA THR A 62 -1.85 9.49 -18.33
C THR A 62 -2.07 10.46 -19.50
N ARG A 63 -1.58 11.69 -19.39
CA ARG A 63 -1.66 12.71 -20.45
C ARG A 63 -0.52 12.62 -21.48
N GLY A 64 0.36 11.63 -21.38
CA GLY A 64 1.49 11.44 -22.30
C GLY A 64 2.55 12.56 -22.25
N LYS A 65 2.58 13.38 -21.20
CA LYS A 65 3.47 14.56 -21.13
C LYS A 65 4.94 14.24 -20.89
N LEU A 66 5.27 13.00 -20.52
CA LEU A 66 6.63 12.55 -20.23
C LEU A 66 7.30 11.83 -21.41
N GLY A 67 6.59 11.66 -22.54
CA GLY A 67 7.10 10.89 -23.68
C GLY A 67 7.33 9.41 -23.35
N ARG A 68 8.35 8.80 -23.96
CA ARG A 68 8.73 7.41 -23.70
C ARG A 68 9.57 7.32 -22.42
N LEU A 69 9.02 6.70 -21.38
CA LEU A 69 9.73 6.44 -20.12
C LEU A 69 10.86 5.43 -20.35
N SER A 70 12.06 5.73 -19.84
CA SER A 70 13.24 4.87 -19.91
C SER A 70 13.62 4.28 -18.56
N THR A 71 13.72 5.11 -17.52
CA THR A 71 14.21 4.71 -16.20
C THR A 71 13.39 5.37 -15.10
N PHE A 72 13.11 4.62 -14.04
CA PHE A 72 12.52 5.13 -12.80
C PHE A 72 13.41 4.75 -11.63
N PHE A 73 13.85 5.72 -10.84
CA PHE A 73 14.60 5.48 -9.61
C PHE A 73 13.91 6.15 -8.43
N ARG A 74 13.91 5.47 -7.28
CA ARG A 74 13.48 6.05 -6.01
C ARG A 74 14.70 6.56 -5.27
N ALA A 75 14.85 7.87 -5.18
CA ALA A 75 15.73 8.48 -4.20
C ALA A 75 15.01 8.54 -2.85
N THR A 76 15.52 7.86 -1.83
CA THR A 76 15.16 8.16 -0.44
C THR A 76 16.04 9.30 0.01
N PRO A 77 15.52 10.54 0.16
CA PRO A 77 16.31 11.60 0.73
C PRO A 77 16.74 11.14 2.12
N ARG A 78 18.04 11.08 2.37
CA ARG A 78 18.52 10.92 3.73
C ARG A 78 18.03 12.14 4.50
N SER A 79 17.27 11.92 5.57
CA SER A 79 16.76 13.02 6.39
C SER A 79 17.94 13.92 6.79
N LEU A 80 18.03 15.10 6.17
CA LEU A 80 18.92 16.17 6.59
C LEU A 80 18.32 16.96 7.76
N ILE A 81 17.12 16.59 8.22
CA ILE A 81 16.51 17.16 9.41
C ILE A 81 17.43 16.80 10.60
N PRO A 82 18.10 17.78 11.22
CA PRO A 82 18.86 17.51 12.44
C PRO A 82 17.89 16.98 13.49
N ALA A 83 18.30 15.95 14.22
CA ALA A 83 17.51 15.41 15.32
C ALA A 83 17.09 16.57 16.23
N LYS A 84 15.78 16.70 16.52
CA LYS A 84 15.31 17.66 17.52
C LYS A 84 16.05 17.35 18.83
N PRO A 85 16.71 18.34 19.47
CA PRO A 85 17.35 18.10 20.75
C PRO A 85 16.31 17.59 21.74
N ARG A 86 16.62 16.49 22.44
CA ARG A 86 15.77 15.99 23.51
C ARG A 86 15.77 17.04 24.62
N PRO A 87 14.61 17.50 25.13
CA PRO A 87 14.59 18.36 26.29
C PRO A 87 15.08 17.57 27.51
N GLY A 88 16.18 18.03 28.12
CA GLY A 88 16.62 17.61 29.46
C GLY A 88 17.62 16.45 29.53
N ASN A 89 18.84 16.63 29.04
CA ASN A 89 20.03 16.04 29.66
C ASN A 89 21.17 17.06 29.66
#